data_AF-A0A6P2DJE3-F1
#
_entry.id   AF-A0A6P2DJE3-F1
#
_cell.length_a   1.000
_cell.length_b   1.000
_cell.length_c   1.000
_cell.angle_alpha   90.00
_cell.angle_beta   90.00
_cell.angle_gamma   90.00
#
_symmetry.space_group_name_H-M   'P 1'
#
loop_
_entity.id
_entity.type
_entity.pdbx_description
1 polymer ?
#
loop_
_entity_poly.entity_id
_entity_poly.type
_entity_poly.pdbx_seq_one_letter_code
_entity_poly.pdbx_strand_id
1 'polypeptide(L)'
;MFFKSKDLGLFGFLVSRMCAYTHPYTRGGVITLSLRTRPLASTNEIAMSDGPQLLDAIRLHPLELTPRLAYHDWAKEHPDAVHAMIAAVMAVPEFQILTPHGLGLSRRSGETSAEREERLRNERILLLTERDGFSASVAWLATRGTQATVDAGRDSYGYKHDVECSLPGDHAVYVPNGAFIAAAVHAGFVWKTYWASPNVRFGISRRPLRARSRDEQRTSR
;
A
#
# COMPACT_ATOMS: atom_id res chain seq x y z
N MET A 1 10.19 -8.70 53.64
CA MET A 1 9.21 -7.79 54.26
C MET A 1 9.04 -6.60 53.32
N PHE A 2 7.85 -6.48 52.73
CA PHE A 2 7.24 -5.34 52.03
C PHE A 2 7.91 -4.69 50.81
N PHE A 3 7.40 -5.12 49.64
CA PHE A 3 7.12 -4.26 48.48
C PHE A 3 6.26 -3.04 48.87
N LYS A 4 6.48 -1.90 48.22
CA LYS A 4 5.46 -0.85 48.06
C LYS A 4 5.33 -0.46 46.59
N SER A 5 4.15 -0.77 46.07
CA SER A 5 3.56 -0.33 44.81
C SER A 5 3.03 1.11 44.93
N LYS A 6 3.00 1.80 43.79
CA LYS A 6 2.13 2.91 43.33
C LYS A 6 2.84 3.41 42.04
N ASP A 7 2.28 3.37 40.83
CA ASP A 7 0.92 3.73 40.43
C ASP A 7 0.39 2.88 39.28
N LEU A 8 -0.93 2.65 39.36
CA LEU A 8 -1.81 2.05 38.37
C LEU A 8 -2.53 3.18 37.61
N GLY A 9 -2.56 3.07 36.29
CA GLY A 9 -3.46 3.82 35.39
C GLY A 9 -3.54 3.03 34.08
N LEU A 10 -4.34 1.96 34.03
CA LEU A 10 -5.73 1.97 33.55
C LEU A 10 -5.81 2.32 32.05
N PHE A 11 -5.86 1.30 31.18
CA PHE A 11 -6.85 1.14 30.11
C PHE A 11 -6.64 -0.21 29.43
N GLY A 12 -7.42 -1.20 29.86
CA GLY A 12 -7.71 -2.40 29.08
C GLY A 12 -9.13 -2.30 28.56
N PHE A 13 -9.32 -2.49 27.26
CA PHE A 13 -10.57 -2.86 26.56
C PHE A 13 -10.12 -3.20 25.11
N LEU A 14 -10.66 -4.14 24.34
CA LEU A 14 -11.42 -5.36 24.55
C LEU A 14 -11.40 -6.01 23.17
N VAL A 15 -10.80 -7.20 23.02
CA VAL A 15 -10.90 -8.01 21.80
C VAL A 15 -12.27 -8.67 21.81
N SER A 16 -13.21 -8.21 20.97
CA SER A 16 -14.33 -9.03 20.50
C SER A 16 -15.26 -8.30 19.51
N ARG A 17 -15.45 -8.87 18.31
CA ARG A 17 -16.74 -9.03 17.58
C ARG A 17 -16.42 -9.62 16.20
N MET A 18 -16.45 -10.95 16.05
CA MET A 18 -17.61 -11.77 15.67
C MET A 18 -18.30 -11.36 14.37
N CYS A 19 -18.07 -12.20 13.35
CA CYS A 19 -18.95 -12.41 12.20
C CYS A 19 -20.37 -12.79 12.65
N ALA A 20 -21.37 -12.23 11.99
CA ALA A 20 -22.66 -12.89 11.81
C ALA A 20 -23.29 -12.43 10.49
N TYR A 21 -23.43 -13.39 9.59
CA TYR A 21 -24.13 -13.32 8.30
C TYR A 21 -25.53 -13.90 8.54
N THR A 22 -26.61 -13.16 8.23
CA THR A 22 -27.96 -13.72 8.10
C THR A 22 -28.73 -13.01 6.99
N HIS A 23 -29.42 -13.81 6.18
CA HIS A 23 -30.16 -13.50 4.94
C HIS A 23 -31.47 -12.70 5.13
N PRO A 24 -32.09 -12.23 4.02
CA PRO A 24 -33.13 -11.20 4.03
C PRO A 24 -34.56 -11.76 4.14
N TYR A 25 -35.49 -10.91 4.59
CA TYR A 25 -36.93 -11.10 4.43
C TYR A 25 -37.59 -9.78 4.02
N THR A 26 -38.42 -9.82 2.98
CA THR A 26 -39.18 -8.71 2.40
C THR A 26 -40.57 -8.58 3.04
N ARG A 27 -41.06 -7.35 3.21
CA ARG A 27 -42.49 -7.01 3.06
C ARG A 27 -42.71 -5.51 2.87
N GLY A 28 -43.61 -5.17 1.96
CA GLY A 28 -43.75 -3.87 1.33
C GLY A 28 -44.28 -2.72 2.19
N GLY A 29 -44.01 -1.52 1.71
CA GLY A 29 -44.57 -0.25 2.14
C GLY A 29 -44.24 0.80 1.08
N VAL A 30 -45.28 1.34 0.44
CA VAL A 30 -45.20 2.47 -0.49
C VAL A 30 -44.86 3.72 0.33
N ILE A 31 -43.78 4.42 -0.01
CA ILE A 31 -43.51 5.77 0.48
C ILE A 31 -43.25 6.68 -0.72
N THR A 32 -44.23 7.53 -1.01
CA THR A 32 -44.09 8.68 -1.91
C THR A 32 -43.36 9.79 -1.16
N LEU A 33 -42.15 10.18 -1.59
CA LEU A 33 -41.45 11.35 -1.05
C LEU A 33 -40.92 12.24 -2.18
N SER A 34 -41.65 13.34 -2.36
CA SER A 34 -41.31 14.66 -2.92
C SER A 34 -39.89 14.84 -3.47
N LEU A 35 -39.80 15.08 -4.78
CA LEU A 35 -38.66 15.69 -5.46
C LEU A 35 -38.36 17.06 -4.84
N ARG A 36 -37.36 17.12 -3.97
CA ARG A 36 -36.61 18.36 -3.72
C ARG A 36 -35.25 18.23 -4.38
N THR A 37 -35.06 18.99 -5.45
CA THR A 37 -33.75 19.35 -6.00
C THR A 37 -32.91 19.95 -4.87
N ARG A 38 -31.97 19.17 -4.32
CA ARG A 38 -30.91 19.72 -3.48
C ARG A 38 -29.84 20.30 -4.42
N PRO A 39 -29.35 21.53 -4.15
CA PRO A 39 -28.23 22.08 -4.90
C PRO A 39 -27.00 21.19 -4.67
N LEU A 40 -26.15 21.13 -5.69
CA LEU A 40 -24.85 20.46 -5.69
C LEU A 40 -24.16 20.68 -4.33
N ALA A 41 -23.99 19.59 -3.57
CA ALA A 41 -23.21 19.62 -2.36
C ALA A 41 -21.81 20.14 -2.73
N SER A 42 -21.46 21.24 -2.07
CA SER A 42 -20.17 21.88 -2.11
C SER A 42 -19.04 20.87 -1.99
N THR A 43 -17.94 21.15 -2.67
CA THR A 43 -16.65 20.45 -2.76
C THR A 43 -15.92 20.14 -1.43
N ASN A 44 -16.61 20.17 -0.29
CA ASN A 44 -16.05 19.96 1.06
C ASN A 44 -16.67 18.76 1.81
N GLU A 45 -17.44 17.89 1.14
CA GLU A 45 -18.02 16.68 1.75
C GLU A 45 -17.28 15.37 1.41
N ILE A 46 -16.09 15.46 0.81
CA ILE A 46 -15.10 14.37 0.87
C ILE A 46 -14.32 14.59 2.16
N ALA A 47 -14.93 14.23 3.29
CA ALA A 47 -14.24 14.16 4.55
C ALA A 47 -13.06 13.18 4.42
N MET A 48 -11.84 13.73 4.38
CA MET A 48 -10.56 13.13 4.82
C MET A 48 -10.59 11.60 4.84
N SER A 49 -10.55 11.02 3.65
CA SER A 49 -10.66 9.58 3.44
C SER A 49 -9.41 8.87 3.98
N ASP A 50 -9.61 7.92 4.88
CA ASP A 50 -8.54 7.02 5.35
C ASP A 50 -7.85 6.34 4.14
N GLY A 51 -6.55 6.06 4.25
CA GLY A 51 -5.76 5.41 3.20
C GLY A 51 -6.46 4.25 2.45
N PRO A 52 -7.16 3.31 3.12
CA PRO A 52 -7.92 2.25 2.45
C PRO A 52 -9.01 2.75 1.50
N GLN A 53 -9.73 3.81 1.86
CA GLN A 53 -10.81 4.38 1.03
C GLN A 53 -10.23 5.03 -0.23
N LEU A 54 -9.04 5.64 -0.14
CA LEU A 54 -8.31 6.18 -1.28
C LEU A 54 -7.85 5.07 -2.23
N LEU A 55 -7.39 3.93 -1.71
CA LEU A 55 -7.04 2.78 -2.54
C LEU A 55 -8.26 2.21 -3.28
N ASP A 56 -9.42 2.18 -2.63
CA ASP A 56 -10.66 1.76 -3.27
C ASP A 56 -11.10 2.74 -4.36
N ALA A 57 -10.95 4.05 -4.13
CA ALA A 57 -11.18 5.06 -5.17
C ALA A 57 -10.25 4.87 -6.38
N ILE A 58 -8.96 4.59 -6.16
CA ILE A 58 -8.01 4.28 -7.25
C ILE A 58 -8.44 3.01 -8.01
N ARG A 59 -8.88 1.97 -7.31
CA ARG A 59 -9.34 0.71 -7.96
C ARG A 59 -10.60 0.91 -8.80
N LEU A 60 -11.49 1.81 -8.38
CA LEU A 60 -12.71 2.17 -9.12
C LEU A 60 -12.40 3.04 -10.34
N HIS A 61 -11.43 3.94 -10.20
CA HIS A 61 -11.04 4.95 -11.20
C HIS A 61 -9.54 4.85 -11.58
N PRO A 62 -9.07 3.69 -12.09
CA PRO A 62 -7.65 3.39 -12.20
C PRO A 62 -6.91 4.23 -13.25
N LEU A 63 -7.61 4.95 -14.12
CA LEU A 63 -7.02 5.85 -15.12
C LEU A 63 -6.97 7.31 -14.67
N GLU A 64 -7.65 7.64 -13.58
CA GLU A 64 -7.67 9.01 -13.05
C GLU A 64 -6.45 9.25 -12.17
N LEU A 65 -5.84 10.43 -12.33
CA LEU A 65 -4.65 10.81 -11.58
C LEU A 65 -5.00 11.32 -10.17
N THR A 66 -6.15 12.00 -10.02
CA THR A 66 -6.57 12.66 -8.78
C THR A 66 -6.57 11.72 -7.55
N PRO A 67 -7.16 10.50 -7.61
CA PRO A 67 -7.16 9.61 -6.44
C PRO A 67 -5.76 9.13 -6.05
N ARG A 68 -4.84 9.03 -7.02
CA ARG A 68 -3.44 8.64 -6.75
C ARG A 68 -2.68 9.75 -6.05
N LEU A 69 -2.88 11.00 -6.48
CA LEU A 69 -2.28 12.16 -5.82
C LEU A 69 -2.83 12.32 -4.40
N ALA A 70 -4.14 12.14 -4.21
CA ALA A 70 -4.75 12.18 -2.88
C ALA A 70 -4.16 11.10 -1.94
N TYR A 71 -3.92 9.88 -2.42
CA TYR A 71 -3.22 8.84 -1.63
C TYR A 71 -1.80 9.24 -1.27
N HIS A 72 -1.06 9.80 -2.22
CA HIS A 72 0.31 10.26 -1.99
C HIS A 72 0.36 11.39 -0.94
N ASP A 73 -0.57 12.34 -0.99
CA ASP A 73 -0.66 13.43 0.00
C ASP A 73 -1.08 12.91 1.38
N TRP A 74 -2.05 11.99 1.44
CA TRP A 74 -2.39 11.30 2.69
C TRP A 74 -1.17 10.59 3.30
N ALA A 75 -0.37 9.89 2.50
CA ALA A 75 0.81 9.18 2.97
C ALA A 75 1.89 10.12 3.56
N LYS A 76 2.00 11.35 3.05
CA LYS A 76 2.89 12.38 3.60
C LYS A 76 2.43 12.84 4.99
N GLU A 77 1.13 12.97 5.19
CA GLU A 77 0.53 13.35 6.46
C GLU A 77 0.54 12.22 7.51
N HIS A 78 0.71 10.96 7.07
CA HIS A 78 0.67 9.77 7.92
C HIS A 78 1.98 8.94 7.85
N PRO A 79 3.13 9.53 8.19
CA PRO A 79 4.43 8.88 8.02
C PRO A 79 4.59 7.62 8.88
N ASP A 80 3.99 7.58 10.07
CA ASP A 80 4.04 6.43 10.97
C ASP A 80 3.30 5.22 10.39
N ALA A 81 2.19 5.46 9.67
CA ALA A 81 1.45 4.40 8.99
C ALA A 81 2.30 3.78 7.88
N VAL A 82 2.94 4.63 7.06
CA VAL A 82 3.84 4.17 5.98
C VAL A 82 5.03 3.41 6.54
N HIS A 83 5.64 3.91 7.62
CA HIS A 83 6.72 3.22 8.33
C HIS A 83 6.26 1.82 8.77
N ALA A 84 5.13 1.72 9.46
CA ALA A 84 4.62 0.45 9.95
C ALA A 84 4.37 -0.56 8.82
N MET A 85 3.89 -0.10 7.66
CA MET A 85 3.69 -0.95 6.48
C MET A 85 5.01 -1.50 5.92
N ILE A 86 6.04 -0.64 5.79
CA ILE A 86 7.37 -1.08 5.33
C ILE A 86 7.99 -2.03 6.35
N ALA A 87 7.92 -1.71 7.64
CA ALA A 87 8.44 -2.54 8.72
C ALA A 87 7.79 -3.94 8.76
N ALA A 88 6.47 -4.02 8.53
CA ALA A 88 5.75 -5.29 8.45
C ALA A 88 6.29 -6.19 7.32
N VAL A 89 6.62 -5.61 6.16
CA VAL A 89 7.25 -6.37 5.07
C VAL A 89 8.65 -6.82 5.46
N MET A 90 9.44 -5.94 6.08
CA MET A 90 10.82 -6.24 6.48
C MET A 90 10.93 -7.30 7.60
N ALA A 91 9.81 -7.63 8.25
CA ALA A 91 9.70 -8.72 9.22
C ALA A 91 9.47 -10.09 8.57
N VAL A 92 9.03 -10.14 7.31
CA VAL A 92 8.88 -11.39 6.55
C VAL A 92 10.27 -12.01 6.32
N PRO A 93 10.48 -13.32 6.58
CA PRO A 93 11.81 -13.96 6.54
C PRO A 93 12.62 -13.68 5.27
N GLU A 94 11.99 -13.77 4.10
CA GLU A 94 12.62 -13.54 2.79
C GLU A 94 13.06 -12.09 2.56
N PHE A 95 12.49 -11.14 3.32
CA PHE A 95 12.72 -9.70 3.20
C PHE A 95 13.49 -9.10 4.39
N GLN A 96 14.06 -9.94 5.25
CA GLN A 96 14.96 -9.49 6.33
C GLN A 96 16.26 -8.84 5.82
N ILE A 97 16.59 -9.05 4.55
CA ILE A 97 17.72 -8.41 3.86
C ILE A 97 17.29 -7.29 2.91
N LEU A 98 16.02 -6.86 2.94
CA LEU A 98 15.51 -5.82 2.05
C LEU A 98 16.14 -4.46 2.39
N THR A 99 16.57 -3.73 1.36
CA THR A 99 17.20 -2.39 1.41
C THR A 99 16.61 -1.51 0.31
N PRO A 100 16.89 -0.19 0.25
CA PRO A 100 16.41 0.69 -0.84
C PRO A 100 16.81 0.21 -2.24
N HIS A 101 17.91 -0.55 -2.33
CA HIS A 101 18.42 -1.10 -3.58
C HIS A 101 17.76 -2.43 -4.00
N GLY A 102 16.98 -3.06 -3.12
CA GLY A 102 16.38 -4.37 -3.31
C GLY A 102 16.85 -5.39 -2.27
N LEU A 103 16.91 -6.67 -2.64
CA LEU A 103 17.32 -7.75 -1.74
C LEU A 103 18.85 -7.78 -1.56
N GLY A 104 19.28 -7.63 -0.31
CA GLY A 104 20.67 -7.71 0.09
C GLY A 104 21.51 -6.49 -0.30
N LEU A 105 22.82 -6.68 -0.21
CA LEU A 105 23.82 -5.64 -0.49
C LEU A 105 24.79 -6.10 -1.56
N SER A 106 25.28 -5.18 -2.38
CA SER A 106 26.47 -5.42 -3.19
C SER A 106 27.66 -5.78 -2.31
N ARG A 107 28.59 -6.60 -2.84
CA ARG A 107 29.85 -6.91 -2.15
C ARG A 107 30.81 -5.74 -2.33
N ARG A 108 31.46 -5.32 -1.25
CA ARG A 108 32.57 -4.36 -1.28
C ARG A 108 33.87 -5.12 -1.03
N SER A 109 34.93 -4.80 -1.78
CA SER A 109 36.24 -5.43 -1.58
C SER A 109 36.78 -5.07 -0.21
N GLY A 110 37.31 -6.05 0.54
CA GLY A 110 37.86 -5.85 1.88
C GLY A 110 36.84 -5.66 3.00
N GLU A 111 35.53 -5.71 2.72
CA GLU A 111 34.47 -5.58 3.73
C GLU A 111 34.39 -6.83 4.61
N THR A 112 34.51 -6.64 5.92
CA THR A 112 34.33 -7.69 6.92
C THR A 112 32.84 -8.04 7.09
N SER A 113 32.56 -9.19 7.71
CA SER A 113 31.17 -9.59 7.97
C SER A 113 30.45 -8.62 8.91
N ALA A 114 31.13 -8.07 9.92
CA ALA A 114 30.56 -7.12 10.86
C ALA A 114 30.23 -5.77 10.20
N GLU A 115 31.13 -5.25 9.36
CA GLU A 115 30.88 -4.01 8.59
C GLU A 115 29.72 -4.18 7.62
N ARG A 116 29.61 -5.35 6.98
CA ARG A 116 28.50 -5.68 6.09
C ARG A 116 27.16 -5.73 6.82
N GLU A 117 27.13 -6.32 8.02
CA GLU A 117 25.94 -6.41 8.85
C GLU A 117 25.51 -5.02 9.33
N GLU A 118 26.45 -4.19 9.76
CA GLU A 118 26.20 -2.80 10.14
C GLU A 118 25.66 -1.98 8.97
N ARG A 119 26.26 -2.11 7.78
CA ARG A 119 25.74 -1.48 6.57
C ARG A 119 24.34 -1.97 6.25
N LEU A 120 24.05 -3.26 6.40
CA LEU A 120 22.70 -3.79 6.18
C LEU A 120 21.70 -3.16 7.14
N ARG A 121 22.04 -3.03 8.42
CA ARG A 121 21.20 -2.33 9.40
C ARG A 121 20.93 -0.88 8.99
N ASN A 122 21.96 -0.15 8.60
CA ASN A 122 21.83 1.26 8.20
C ASN A 122 20.99 1.45 6.94
N GLU A 123 21.19 0.61 5.92
CA GLU A 123 20.38 0.61 4.71
C GLU A 123 18.92 0.24 5.00
N ARG A 124 18.68 -0.67 5.95
CA ARG A 124 17.33 -1.00 6.40
C ARG A 124 16.64 0.18 7.08
N ILE A 125 17.36 0.93 7.90
CA ILE A 125 16.85 2.18 8.50
C ILE A 125 16.51 3.19 7.40
N LEU A 126 17.36 3.34 6.38
CA LEU A 126 17.10 4.22 5.25
C LEU A 126 15.80 3.84 4.54
N LEU A 127 15.57 2.54 4.27
CA LEU A 127 14.33 2.08 3.62
C LEU A 127 13.06 2.48 4.38
N LEU A 128 13.08 2.48 5.71
CA LEU A 128 11.93 2.91 6.53
C LEU A 128 11.55 4.38 6.30
N THR A 129 12.48 5.18 5.77
CA THR A 129 12.26 6.60 5.46
C THR A 129 11.79 6.86 4.03
N GLU A 130 11.81 5.84 3.14
CA GLU A 130 11.47 5.92 1.71
C GLU A 130 9.95 5.96 1.45
N ARG A 131 9.30 6.94 2.08
CA ARG A 131 7.84 7.08 2.12
C ARG A 131 7.23 7.40 0.76
N ASP A 132 7.81 8.36 0.05
CA ASP A 132 7.28 8.83 -1.24
C ASP A 132 7.35 7.73 -2.30
N GLY A 133 8.50 7.04 -2.39
CA GLY A 133 8.67 5.91 -3.30
C GLY A 133 7.72 4.75 -2.99
N PHE A 134 7.50 4.45 -1.70
CA PHE A 134 6.55 3.43 -1.27
C PHE A 134 5.11 3.82 -1.61
N SER A 135 4.68 5.04 -1.26
CA SER A 135 3.31 5.49 -1.46
C SER A 135 2.94 5.62 -2.94
N ALA A 136 3.84 6.16 -3.76
CA ALA A 136 3.68 6.21 -5.22
C ALA A 136 3.54 4.79 -5.80
N SER A 137 4.33 3.84 -5.31
CA SER A 137 4.25 2.44 -5.72
C SER A 137 2.92 1.80 -5.32
N VAL A 138 2.44 2.00 -4.09
CA VAL A 138 1.14 1.46 -3.64
C VAL A 138 0.00 2.03 -4.49
N ALA A 139 -0.02 3.35 -4.71
CA ALA A 139 -1.04 3.99 -5.55
C ALA A 139 -1.03 3.46 -6.98
N TRP A 140 0.15 3.26 -7.57
CA TRP A 140 0.27 2.66 -8.90
C TRP A 140 -0.19 1.20 -8.90
N LEU A 141 0.18 0.41 -7.90
CA LEU A 141 -0.18 -1.01 -7.77
C LEU A 141 -1.69 -1.21 -7.59
N ALA A 142 -2.38 -0.29 -6.92
CA ALA A 142 -3.84 -0.31 -6.79
C ALA A 142 -4.58 -0.20 -8.14
N THR A 143 -3.87 0.25 -9.19
CA THR A 143 -4.41 0.32 -10.56
C THR A 143 -4.17 -0.97 -11.34
N ARG A 144 -3.51 -1.96 -10.75
CA ARG A 144 -3.09 -3.21 -11.42
C ARG A 144 -3.88 -4.40 -10.91
N GLY A 145 -4.14 -5.35 -11.82
CA GLY A 145 -4.67 -6.66 -11.46
C GLY A 145 -3.57 -7.61 -11.02
N THR A 146 -3.94 -8.63 -10.24
CA THR A 146 -3.04 -9.73 -9.85
C THR A 146 -3.01 -10.81 -10.94
N GLN A 147 -1.88 -11.50 -11.05
CA GLN A 147 -1.70 -12.70 -11.85
C GLN A 147 -1.33 -13.87 -10.93
N ALA A 148 -1.82 -15.07 -11.26
CA ALA A 148 -1.55 -16.28 -10.46
C ALA A 148 -0.07 -16.70 -10.51
N THR A 149 0.67 -16.28 -11.52
CA THR A 149 2.09 -16.57 -11.72
C THR A 149 2.89 -15.30 -11.87
N VAL A 150 4.16 -15.33 -11.45
CA VAL A 150 5.08 -14.20 -11.61
C VAL A 150 5.40 -13.94 -13.09
N ASP A 151 5.55 -12.68 -13.47
CA ASP A 151 5.97 -12.28 -14.81
C ASP A 151 7.47 -12.60 -15.01
N ALA A 152 7.78 -13.52 -15.92
CA ALA A 152 9.16 -13.90 -16.21
C ALA A 152 9.96 -12.82 -16.96
N GLY A 153 9.27 -11.91 -17.67
CA GLY A 153 9.87 -10.88 -18.50
C GLY A 153 9.98 -9.50 -17.84
N ARG A 154 9.61 -9.37 -16.57
CA ARG A 154 9.73 -8.11 -15.82
C ARG A 154 9.89 -8.36 -14.32
N ASP A 155 10.76 -7.60 -13.68
CA ASP A 155 11.05 -7.66 -12.25
C ASP A 155 10.78 -6.32 -11.58
N SER A 156 11.07 -6.24 -10.29
CA SER A 156 10.89 -5.03 -9.46
C SER A 156 11.62 -3.81 -10.02
N TYR A 157 12.78 -4.00 -10.65
CA TYR A 157 13.54 -2.91 -11.27
C TYR A 157 12.84 -2.39 -12.53
N GLY A 158 12.27 -3.27 -13.34
CA GLY A 158 11.43 -2.84 -14.44
C GLY A 158 10.19 -2.08 -13.95
N TYR A 159 9.48 -2.63 -12.98
CA TYR A 159 8.23 -2.03 -12.51
C TYR A 159 8.43 -0.70 -11.77
N LYS A 160 9.50 -0.50 -10.99
CA LYS A 160 9.74 0.80 -10.35
C LYS A 160 9.86 1.93 -11.39
N HIS A 161 10.45 1.65 -12.56
CA HIS A 161 10.50 2.62 -13.66
C HIS A 161 9.12 2.89 -14.26
N ASP A 162 8.22 1.91 -14.31
CA ASP A 162 6.83 2.17 -14.71
C ASP A 162 6.10 3.09 -13.73
N VAL A 163 6.44 3.01 -12.43
CA VAL A 163 5.90 3.91 -11.41
C VAL A 163 6.45 5.32 -11.62
N GLU A 164 7.77 5.46 -11.76
CA GLU A 164 8.46 6.74 -12.01
C GLU A 164 7.90 7.45 -13.25
N CYS A 165 7.58 6.72 -14.32
CA CYS A 165 6.97 7.29 -15.53
C CYS A 165 5.46 7.58 -15.41
N SER A 166 4.80 7.15 -14.34
CA SER A 166 3.33 7.25 -14.22
C SER A 166 2.83 8.52 -13.55
N LEU A 167 3.69 9.23 -12.81
CA LEU A 167 3.38 10.49 -12.17
C LEU A 167 4.10 11.62 -12.91
N PRO A 168 3.40 12.43 -13.73
CA PRO A 168 4.04 13.44 -14.56
C PRO A 168 4.31 14.75 -13.80
N GLY A 169 5.25 15.55 -14.33
CA GLY A 169 5.49 16.93 -13.91
C GLY A 169 6.05 17.05 -12.51
N ASP A 170 5.53 18.01 -11.73
CA ASP A 170 5.97 18.29 -10.35
C ASP A 170 5.67 17.16 -9.35
N HIS A 171 4.97 16.11 -9.81
CA HIS A 171 4.68 14.90 -9.04
C HIS A 171 5.61 13.73 -9.40
N ALA A 172 6.64 13.95 -10.21
CA ALA A 172 7.63 12.92 -10.49
C ALA A 172 8.34 12.52 -9.19
N VAL A 173 8.29 11.22 -8.85
CA VAL A 173 8.87 10.67 -7.63
C VAL A 173 9.90 9.61 -8.02
N TYR A 174 11.11 9.73 -7.48
CA TYR A 174 12.09 8.66 -7.57
C TYR A 174 11.63 7.47 -6.72
N VAL A 175 11.68 6.26 -7.27
CA VAL A 175 11.25 5.05 -6.58
C VAL A 175 12.46 4.16 -6.31
N PRO A 176 12.90 4.03 -5.05
CA PRO A 176 13.85 3.00 -4.68
C PRO A 176 13.29 1.60 -4.99
N ASN A 177 14.12 0.70 -5.49
CA ASN A 177 13.72 -0.67 -5.82
C ASN A 177 13.15 -1.40 -4.59
N GLY A 178 13.76 -1.19 -3.43
CA GLY A 178 13.28 -1.70 -2.15
C GLY A 178 11.90 -1.21 -1.75
N ALA A 179 11.63 0.08 -1.99
CA ALA A 179 10.34 0.69 -1.68
C ALA A 179 9.23 0.10 -2.57
N PHE A 180 9.52 -0.11 -3.86
CA PHE A 180 8.61 -0.81 -4.76
C PHE A 180 8.35 -2.26 -4.31
N ILE A 181 9.40 -3.02 -3.97
CA ILE A 181 9.26 -4.40 -3.47
C ILE A 181 8.38 -4.43 -2.22
N ALA A 182 8.65 -3.53 -1.27
CA ALA A 182 7.85 -3.40 -0.05
C ALA A 182 6.38 -3.11 -0.39
N ALA A 183 6.10 -2.16 -1.28
CA ALA A 183 4.75 -1.82 -1.70
C ALA A 183 4.03 -3.02 -2.36
N ALA A 184 4.70 -3.77 -3.23
CA ALA A 184 4.13 -4.92 -3.91
C ALA A 184 3.81 -6.10 -2.97
N VAL A 185 4.69 -6.36 -2.01
CA VAL A 185 4.45 -7.37 -0.96
C VAL A 185 3.32 -6.92 -0.05
N HIS A 186 3.33 -5.65 0.39
CA HIS A 186 2.26 -5.07 1.20
C HIS A 186 0.89 -5.16 0.50
N ALA A 187 0.85 -4.90 -0.81
CA ALA A 187 -0.36 -4.99 -1.62
C ALA A 187 -0.82 -6.44 -1.92
N GLY A 188 -0.09 -7.45 -1.43
CA GLY A 188 -0.50 -8.86 -1.51
C GLY A 188 -0.26 -9.51 -2.88
N PHE A 189 0.62 -8.95 -3.72
CA PHE A 189 0.98 -9.59 -4.99
C PHE A 189 1.80 -10.85 -4.74
N VAL A 190 1.54 -11.90 -5.53
CA VAL A 190 2.37 -13.10 -5.55
C VAL A 190 3.79 -12.72 -6.00
N TRP A 191 4.81 -13.26 -5.36
CA TRP A 191 6.21 -12.92 -5.63
C TRP A 191 7.12 -14.14 -5.67
N LYS A 192 8.29 -13.97 -6.30
CA LYS A 192 9.36 -14.96 -6.33
C LYS A 192 10.71 -14.26 -6.30
N THR A 193 11.56 -14.68 -5.37
CA THR A 193 12.96 -14.25 -5.26
C THR A 193 13.86 -15.19 -6.08
N TYR A 194 15.06 -14.72 -6.40
CA TYR A 194 16.06 -15.50 -7.11
C TYR A 194 17.40 -15.38 -6.39
N TRP A 195 18.15 -16.48 -6.39
CA TRP A 195 19.47 -16.51 -5.79
C TRP A 195 20.36 -15.42 -6.39
N ALA A 196 21.03 -14.66 -5.52
CA ALA A 196 21.97 -13.59 -5.86
C ALA A 196 21.41 -12.43 -6.72
N SER A 197 20.07 -12.29 -6.83
CA SER A 197 19.44 -11.14 -7.48
C SER A 197 18.91 -10.15 -6.43
N PRO A 198 19.16 -8.83 -6.57
CA PRO A 198 18.49 -7.82 -5.76
C PRO A 198 17.02 -7.64 -6.15
N ASN A 199 16.61 -8.15 -7.31
CA ASN A 199 15.29 -7.94 -7.88
C ASN A 199 14.35 -9.10 -7.58
N VAL A 200 13.06 -8.76 -7.43
CA VAL A 200 11.97 -9.69 -7.16
C VAL A 200 11.02 -9.70 -8.35
N ARG A 201 10.53 -10.87 -8.74
CA ARG A 201 9.46 -10.96 -9.76
C ARG A 201 8.10 -11.06 -9.07
N PHE A 202 7.10 -10.43 -9.68
CA PHE A 202 5.75 -10.34 -9.14
C PHE A 202 4.71 -10.81 -10.16
N GLY A 203 3.58 -11.31 -9.67
CA GLY A 203 2.39 -11.58 -10.46
C GLY A 203 1.56 -10.32 -10.66
N ILE A 204 2.12 -9.30 -11.33
CA ILE A 204 1.45 -8.02 -11.61
C ILE A 204 1.01 -7.99 -13.07
N SER A 205 -0.29 -7.75 -13.30
CA SER A 205 -0.80 -7.50 -14.65
C SER A 205 -0.16 -6.24 -15.23
N ARG A 206 0.47 -6.38 -16.41
CA ARG A 206 0.99 -5.23 -17.18
C ARG A 206 -0.12 -4.27 -17.60
N ARG A 207 -1.34 -4.76 -17.79
CA ARG A 207 -2.50 -3.93 -18.13
C ARG A 207 -3.10 -3.34 -16.86
N PRO A 208 -3.44 -2.04 -16.86
CA PRO A 208 -4.19 -1.46 -15.77
C PRO A 208 -5.59 -2.07 -15.70
N LEU A 209 -6.20 -2.01 -14.53
CA LEU A 209 -7.61 -2.28 -14.34
C LEU A 209 -8.43 -1.35 -15.24
N ARG A 210 -9.59 -1.83 -15.69
CA ARG A 210 -10.53 -1.00 -16.44
C ARG A 210 -11.35 -0.17 -15.44
N ALA A 211 -11.70 1.06 -15.84
CA ALA A 211 -12.70 1.82 -15.10
C ALA A 211 -14.03 1.07 -15.10
N ARG A 212 -14.68 0.95 -13.94
CA ARG A 212 -16.03 0.39 -13.86
C ARG A 212 -17.01 1.36 -14.51
N SER A 213 -17.93 0.85 -15.32
CA SER A 213 -18.97 1.71 -15.91
C SER A 213 -19.93 2.21 -14.81
N ARG A 214 -20.54 3.39 -15.01
CA ARG A 214 -21.54 3.93 -14.07
C ARG A 214 -22.74 2.98 -13.84
N ASP A 215 -23.04 2.12 -14.82
CA ASP A 215 -24.15 1.16 -14.73
C ASP A 215 -23.83 -0.06 -13.86
N GLU A 216 -22.56 -0.51 -13.83
CA GLU A 216 -22.09 -1.56 -12.91
C GLU A 216 -22.10 -1.08 -11.44
N GLN A 217 -21.95 0.23 -11.22
CA GLN A 217 -21.99 0.83 -9.88
C GLN A 217 -23.40 0.88 -9.28
N ARG A 218 -24.44 0.89 -10.14
CA ARG A 218 -25.85 1.00 -9.74
C ARG A 218 -26.50 -0.34 -9.39
N THR A 219 -25.99 -1.42 -9.95
CA THR A 219 -26.53 -2.79 -9.81
C THR A 219 -25.95 -3.56 -8.61
N SER A 220 -25.02 -2.95 -7.87
CA SER A 220 -24.33 -3.54 -6.71
C SER A 220 -24.83 -3.05 -5.35
N ARG A 221 -25.96 -2.33 -5.29
CA ARG A 221 -26.61 -1.83 -4.06
C ARG A 221 -27.97 -2.47 -3.87
#